data_AF-A0A6M4X444-F1
#
_entry.id   AF-A0A6M4X444-F1
#
_cell.length_a   1.000
_cell.length_b   1.000
_cell.length_c   1.000
_cell.angle_alpha   90.00
_cell.angle_beta   90.00
_cell.angle_gamma   90.00
#
_symmetry.space_group_name_H-M   'P 1'
#
loop_
_entity.id
_entity.type
_entity.pdbx_description
1 polymer ?
#
loop_
_entity_poly.entity_id
_entity_poly.type
_entity_poly.pdbx_seq_one_letter_code
_entity_poly.pdbx_strand_id
1 'polypeptide(L)'
;MRRRPGVGVVTGRVGELVTRSEEFRSAWARPDVRLHHTGRKSFHHPAVGVITLDFDAMELSAQPGLTLTASSNAPATPTHDSLRLVATWAATERPHLTGTDANEGHSRRRQR
;
A
#
# COMPACT_ATOMS: atom_id res chain seq x y z
N MET A 1 22.26 -0.21 21.36
CA MET A 1 22.07 -0.79 20.01
C MET A 1 20.68 -1.45 19.96
N ARG A 2 19.63 -0.75 19.50
CA ARG A 2 18.24 -1.25 19.53
C ARG A 2 17.96 -2.08 18.26
N ARG A 3 17.88 -3.40 18.37
CA ARG A 3 17.35 -4.24 17.27
C ARG A 3 15.90 -3.84 17.00
N ARG A 4 15.55 -3.56 15.74
CA ARG A 4 14.15 -3.31 15.33
C ARG A 4 13.37 -4.63 15.40
N PRO A 5 12.27 -4.71 16.18
CA PRO A 5 11.40 -5.88 16.12
C PRO A 5 10.81 -5.98 14.70
N GLY A 6 10.92 -7.16 14.08
CA GLY A 6 10.45 -7.42 12.71
C GLY A 6 11.53 -7.95 11.75
N VAL A 7 12.83 -7.76 12.04
CA VAL A 7 13.91 -8.20 11.14
C VAL A 7 13.86 -9.71 10.89
N GLY A 8 13.63 -10.53 11.92
CA GLY A 8 13.53 -11.98 11.79
C GLY A 8 12.34 -12.46 10.94
N VAL A 9 11.20 -11.77 11.04
CA VAL A 9 9.99 -12.08 10.25
C VAL A 9 10.21 -11.76 8.77
N VAL A 10 10.87 -10.62 8.49
CA VAL A 10 11.21 -10.21 7.13
C VAL A 10 12.21 -11.20 6.52
N THR A 11 13.27 -11.56 7.24
CA THR A 11 14.27 -12.50 6.73
C THR A 11 13.69 -13.90 6.46
N GLY A 12 12.77 -14.37 7.32
CA GLY A 12 12.08 -15.64 7.10
C GLY A 12 11.25 -15.64 5.82
N ARG A 13 10.45 -14.59 5.58
CA ARG A 13 9.65 -14.44 4.35
C ARG A 13 10.49 -14.30 3.09
N VAL A 14 11.60 -13.56 3.17
CA VAL A 14 12.53 -13.46 2.04
C VAL A 14 13.13 -14.83 1.72
N GLY A 15 13.57 -15.59 2.73
CA GLY A 15 14.11 -16.94 2.52
C GLY A 15 13.09 -17.90 1.89
N GLU A 16 11.83 -17.83 2.31
CA GLU A 16 10.74 -18.60 1.71
C GLU A 16 10.53 -18.25 0.23
N LEU A 17 10.42 -16.96 -0.10
CA LEU A 17 10.17 -16.49 -1.47
C LEU A 17 11.34 -16.79 -2.41
N VAL A 18 12.58 -16.62 -1.96
CA VAL A 18 13.79 -17.00 -2.71
C VAL A 18 13.80 -18.49 -3.05
N THR A 19 13.29 -19.33 -2.15
CA THR A 19 13.24 -20.78 -2.36
C THR A 19 12.14 -21.16 -3.34
N ARG A 20 10.93 -20.60 -3.17
CA ARG A 20 9.71 -21.05 -3.86
C ARG A 20 9.38 -20.31 -5.16
N SER A 21 9.96 -19.15 -5.42
CA SER A 21 9.68 -18.36 -6.62
C SER A 21 10.97 -18.03 -7.38
N GLU A 22 11.11 -18.61 -8.57
CA GLU A 22 12.22 -18.31 -9.48
C GLU A 22 12.21 -16.85 -9.94
N GLU A 23 11.03 -16.30 -10.20
CA GLU A 23 10.84 -14.89 -10.54
C GLU A 23 11.33 -13.98 -9.42
N PHE A 24 10.89 -14.23 -8.18
CA PHE A 24 11.32 -13.45 -7.03
C PHE A 24 12.84 -13.58 -6.80
N ARG A 25 13.38 -14.80 -6.90
CA ARG A 25 14.83 -15.04 -6.77
C ARG A 25 15.63 -14.24 -7.79
N SER A 26 15.19 -14.25 -9.04
CA SER A 26 15.84 -13.53 -10.14
C SER A 26 15.76 -12.01 -9.95
N ALA A 27 14.62 -11.50 -9.46
CA ALA A 27 14.45 -10.09 -9.15
C ALA A 27 15.28 -9.65 -7.93
N TRP A 28 15.30 -10.45 -6.86
CA TRP A 28 16.00 -10.17 -5.60
C TRP A 28 17.53 -10.18 -5.75
N ALA A 29 18.07 -10.96 -6.68
CA ALA A 29 19.50 -10.98 -6.98
C ALA A 29 19.99 -9.70 -7.68
N ARG A 30 19.08 -8.87 -8.20
CA ARG A 30 19.44 -7.61 -8.86
C ARG A 30 19.60 -6.51 -7.81
N PRO A 31 20.69 -5.71 -7.87
CA PRO A 31 20.89 -4.58 -6.96
C PRO A 31 20.06 -3.34 -7.38
N ASP A 32 18.79 -3.53 -7.73
CA ASP A 32 17.90 -2.47 -8.22
C ASP A 32 16.98 -1.91 -7.13
N VAL A 33 17.49 -1.83 -5.89
CA VAL A 33 16.75 -1.25 -4.77
C VAL A 33 17.06 0.23 -4.71
N ARG A 34 16.10 1.05 -5.12
CA ARG A 34 16.19 2.51 -5.07
C ARG A 34 15.03 3.07 -4.26
N LEU A 35 15.35 3.99 -3.35
CA LEU A 35 14.33 4.76 -2.66
C LEU A 35 13.80 5.82 -3.62
N HIS A 36 12.63 5.56 -4.20
CA HIS A 36 11.95 6.53 -5.05
C HIS A 36 10.98 7.35 -4.19
N HIS A 37 11.31 8.62 -3.99
CA HIS A 37 10.40 9.58 -3.36
C HIS A 37 9.37 10.13 -4.35
N THR A 38 9.74 10.28 -5.61
CA THR A 38 8.81 10.69 -6.67
C THR A 38 9.02 9.82 -7.90
N GLY A 39 8.01 9.79 -8.77
CA GLY A 39 8.15 9.14 -10.07
C GLY A 39 6.81 8.77 -10.67
N ARG A 40 6.84 7.80 -11.58
CA ARG A 40 5.66 7.31 -12.29
C ARG A 40 5.55 5.81 -12.16
N LYS A 41 4.38 5.31 -11.79
CA LYS A 41 4.07 3.87 -11.66
C LYS A 41 3.01 3.49 -12.66
N SER A 42 3.25 2.40 -13.38
CA SER A 42 2.28 1.80 -14.29
C SER A 42 1.77 0.50 -13.69
N PHE A 43 0.45 0.35 -13.66
CA PHE A 43 -0.25 -0.81 -13.13
C PHE A 43 -1.07 -1.43 -14.24
N HIS A 44 -1.08 -2.76 -14.32
CA HIS A 44 -1.97 -3.47 -15.23
C HIS A 44 -3.25 -3.86 -14.48
N HIS A 45 -4.35 -3.16 -14.75
CA HIS A 45 -5.66 -3.49 -14.19
C HIS A 45 -6.41 -4.44 -15.14
N PRO A 46 -6.93 -5.58 -14.65
CA PRO A 46 -7.49 -6.62 -15.52
C PRO A 46 -8.65 -6.14 -16.40
N ALA A 47 -9.43 -5.16 -15.93
CA ALA A 47 -10.61 -4.68 -16.64
C ALA A 47 -10.40 -3.38 -17.44
N VAL A 48 -9.37 -2.58 -17.15
CA VAL A 48 -9.16 -1.27 -17.80
C VAL A 48 -7.77 -1.10 -18.42
N GLY A 49 -6.94 -2.15 -18.38
CA GLY A 49 -5.60 -2.14 -18.95
C GLY A 49 -4.62 -1.33 -18.12
N VAL A 50 -3.69 -0.65 -18.79
CA VAL A 50 -2.58 0.06 -18.12
C VAL A 50 -3.06 1.39 -17.53
N ILE A 51 -2.83 1.57 -16.23
CA ILE A 51 -3.05 2.80 -15.48
C ILE A 51 -1.70 3.36 -15.07
N THR A 52 -1.41 4.61 -15.45
CA THR A 52 -0.14 5.26 -15.14
C THR A 52 -0.35 6.46 -14.20
N LEU A 53 0.25 6.39 -13.01
CA LEU A 53 0.13 7.40 -11.96
C LEU A 53 1.48 8.05 -11.69
N ASP A 54 1.49 9.36 -11.53
CA ASP A 54 2.59 10.06 -10.87
C ASP A 54 2.45 9.86 -9.35
N PHE A 55 3.54 9.68 -8.63
CA PHE A 55 3.51 9.48 -7.18
C PHE A 55 4.54 10.34 -6.46
N ASP A 56 4.22 10.66 -5.21
CA ASP A 56 5.09 11.34 -4.25
C ASP A 56 4.99 10.65 -2.88
N ALA A 57 6.13 10.33 -2.28
CA ALA A 57 6.29 9.65 -1.01
C ALA A 57 7.00 10.55 0.00
N MET A 58 6.24 11.00 0.99
CA MET A 58 6.64 11.95 2.01
C MET A 58 6.63 11.29 3.39
N GLU A 59 7.70 11.43 4.17
CA GLU A 59 7.68 11.01 5.58
C GLU A 59 6.77 11.91 6.41
N LEU A 60 6.03 11.30 7.34
CA LEU A 60 5.18 12.04 8.26
C LEU A 60 6.03 12.51 9.44
N SER A 61 6.32 13.81 9.49
CA SER A 61 7.15 14.41 10.57
C SER A 61 6.61 14.12 11.98
N ALA A 62 5.28 14.02 12.13
CA ALA A 62 4.63 13.71 13.41
C ALA A 62 4.75 12.22 13.82
N GLN A 63 5.10 11.33 12.88
CA GLN A 63 5.16 9.88 13.09
C GLN A 63 6.36 9.28 12.33
N PRO A 64 7.59 9.39 12.86
CA PRO A 64 8.79 8.89 12.21
C PRO A 64 8.70 7.40 11.86
N GLY A 65 9.03 7.06 10.62
CA GLY A 65 8.90 5.71 10.07
C GLY A 65 7.57 5.41 9.38
N LEU A 66 6.64 6.38 9.33
CA LEU A 66 5.49 6.34 8.42
C LEU A 66 5.74 7.22 7.20
N THR A 67 5.35 6.71 6.04
CA THR A 67 5.43 7.42 4.75
C THR A 67 4.05 7.52 4.14
N LEU A 68 3.61 8.74 3.83
CA LEU A 68 2.42 9.00 3.02
C LEU A 68 2.81 8.94 1.55
N THR A 69 2.14 8.10 0.77
CA THR A 69 2.29 8.08 -0.69
C THR A 69 1.05 8.68 -1.34
N ALA A 70 1.20 9.85 -1.95
CA ALA A 70 0.20 10.44 -2.83
C ALA A 70 0.39 9.90 -4.25
N SER A 71 -0.70 9.63 -4.95
CA SER A 71 -0.65 9.23 -6.36
C SER A 71 -1.71 9.98 -7.14
N SER A 72 -1.31 10.58 -8.25
CA SER A 72 -2.14 11.46 -9.07
C SER A 72 -1.94 11.19 -10.55
N ASN A 73 -2.79 11.80 -11.36
CA ASN A 73 -2.74 11.74 -12.80
C ASN A 73 -3.31 13.05 -13.35
N ALA A 74 -2.92 13.43 -14.56
CA ALA A 74 -3.47 14.63 -15.18
C ALA A 74 -4.97 14.45 -15.47
N PRO A 75 -5.79 15.50 -15.23
CA PRO A 75 -7.21 15.47 -15.57
C PRO A 75 -7.40 15.34 -17.09
N ALA A 76 -8.57 14.84 -17.51
CA ALA A 76 -8.91 14.62 -18.92
C ALA A 76 -7.92 13.71 -19.68
N THR A 77 -7.28 12.77 -18.98
CA THR A 77 -6.46 11.72 -19.60
C THR A 77 -7.22 10.39 -19.62
N PRO A 78 -6.90 9.45 -20.54
CA PRO A 78 -7.51 8.11 -20.53
C PRO A 78 -7.34 7.38 -19.19
N THR A 79 -6.21 7.61 -18.50
CA THR A 79 -5.96 7.12 -17.14
C THR A 79 -6.99 7.67 -16.16
N HIS A 80 -7.33 8.96 -16.26
CA HIS A 80 -8.32 9.60 -15.38
C HIS A 80 -9.69 8.95 -15.49
N ASP A 81 -10.13 8.67 -16.72
CA ASP A 81 -11.43 8.05 -16.95
C ASP A 81 -11.44 6.59 -16.49
N SER A 82 -10.33 5.87 -16.73
CA SER A 82 -10.14 4.50 -16.25
C SER A 82 -10.15 4.40 -14.72
N LEU A 83 -9.48 5.34 -14.03
CA LEU A 83 -9.51 5.43 -12.57
C LEU A 83 -10.91 5.73 -12.03
N ARG A 84 -11.65 6.64 -12.68
CA ARG A 84 -13.03 6.94 -12.29
C ARG A 84 -13.92 5.70 -12.42
N LEU A 85 -13.78 4.94 -13.52
CA LEU A 85 -14.53 3.71 -13.73
C LEU A 85 -14.26 2.68 -12.63
N VAL A 86 -12.98 2.42 -12.33
CA VAL A 86 -12.57 1.50 -11.25
C VAL A 86 -13.10 2.00 -9.89
N ALA A 87 -13.05 3.30 -9.62
CA ALA A 87 -13.56 3.88 -8.38
C ALA A 87 -15.09 3.70 -8.24
N THR A 88 -15.85 3.89 -9.31
CA THR A 88 -17.30 3.67 -9.31
C THR A 88 -17.66 2.21 -9.08
N TRP A 89 -16.96 1.27 -9.72
CA TRP A 89 -17.16 -0.16 -9.48
C TRP A 89 -16.80 -0.55 -8.05
N ALA A 90 -15.64 -0.12 -7.55
CA ALA A 90 -15.24 -0.38 -6.16
C ALA A 90 -16.25 0.17 -5.14
N ALA A 91 -16.90 1.30 -5.42
CA ALA A 91 -17.95 1.85 -4.57
C ALA A 91 -19.22 0.98 -4.55
N THR A 92 -19.47 0.20 -5.61
CA THR A 92 -20.61 -0.73 -5.70
C THR A 92 -20.28 -2.10 -5.11
N GLU A 93 -19.02 -2.53 -5.21
CA GLU A 93 -18.55 -3.83 -4.69
C GLU A 93 -18.22 -3.83 -3.21
N ARG A 94 -17.94 -2.67 -2.60
CA ARG A 94 -17.75 -2.60 -1.16
C ARG A 94 -19.06 -3.03 -0.48
N PRO A 95 -19.09 -4.14 0.29
CA PRO A 95 -20.06 -4.24 1.36
C PRO A 95 -19.88 -2.96 2.18
N HIS A 96 -20.99 -2.32 2.55
CA HIS A 96 -20.96 -1.27 3.55
C HIS A 96 -20.05 -1.78 4.66
N LEU A 97 -18.88 -1.17 4.85
CA LEU A 97 -18.08 -1.38 6.05
C LEU A 97 -18.91 -0.71 7.15
N THR A 98 -19.99 -1.36 7.56
CA THR A 98 -20.74 -1.04 8.76
C THR A 98 -19.70 -1.04 9.85
N GLY A 99 -19.47 0.14 10.42
CA GLY A 99 -18.53 0.32 11.50
C GLY A 99 -18.76 -0.78 12.52
N THR A 100 -17.83 -1.73 12.56
CA THR A 100 -17.79 -2.75 13.59
C THR A 100 -17.66 -2.00 14.91
N ASP A 101 -18.62 -2.24 15.79
CA ASP A 101 -18.82 -1.66 17.11
C ASP A 101 -17.50 -1.50 17.89
N ALA A 102 -16.92 -0.30 17.82
CA ALA A 102 -15.83 0.13 18.69
C ALA A 102 -16.33 1.07 19.80
N ASN A 103 -17.57 0.87 20.27
CA ASN A 103 -18.12 1.60 21.43
C ASN A 103 -18.83 0.72 22.47
N GLU A 104 -18.36 -0.50 22.69
CA GLU A 104 -18.67 -1.25 23.92
C GLU A 104 -17.37 -1.52 24.68
N GLY A 105 -17.10 -0.77 25.75
CA GLY A 105 -16.02 -1.15 26.68
C GLY A 105 -15.42 -0.08 27.59
N HIS A 106 -15.65 1.23 27.40
CA HIS A 106 -15.09 2.28 28.28
C HIS A 106 -16.11 2.88 29.26
N SER A 107 -16.97 2.05 29.86
CA SER A 107 -17.85 2.49 30.96
C SER A 107 -18.07 1.40 32.00
N ARG A 108 -16.98 0.97 32.66
CA ARG A 108 -17.06 0.41 34.03
C ARG A 108 -15.83 0.79 34.85
N ARG A 109 -15.90 1.94 35.54
CA ARG A 109 -15.46 2.15 36.94
C ARG A 109 -15.20 3.64 37.21
N ARG A 110 -16.24 4.38 37.56
CA ARG A 110 -16.20 5.43 38.59
C ARG A 110 -17.60 5.53 39.19
N GLN A 111 -17.82 4.82 40.30
CA GLN A 111 -18.69 5.18 41.44
C GLN A 111 -19.01 3.93 42.25
N ARG A 112 -18.15 3.65 43.23
CA ARG A 112 -18.47 3.55 44.67
C ARG A 112 -17.23 3.05 45.42
#